data_AF-A0A561W2K1-F1
#
_entry.id   AF-A0A561W2K1-F1
#
_cell.length_a   1.000
_cell.length_b   1.000
_cell.length_c   1.000
_cell.angle_alpha   90.00
_cell.angle_beta   90.00
_cell.angle_gamma   90.00
#
_symmetry.space_group_name_H-M   'P 1'
#
loop_
_entity.id
_entity.type
_entity.pdbx_description
1 polymer ?
#
loop_
_entity_poly.entity_id
_entity_poly.type
_entity_poly.pdbx_seq_one_letter_code
_entity_poly.pdbx_strand_id
1 'polypeptide(L)' 'MSRHDEPNEYGFSGAGTAPEPPPGGKADEQDRVEEVAVPGDDLTAPAAEAVVEETEDLPPADRRR' A
#
# COMPACT_ATOMS: atom_id res chain seq x y z
N MET A 1 16.08 32.29 26.63
CA MET A 1 15.28 31.21 26.02
C MET A 1 14.30 31.85 25.05
N SER A 2 14.69 32.11 23.80
CA SER A 2 13.81 32.79 22.83
C SER A 2 14.34 32.59 21.41
N ARG A 3 14.36 31.35 20.92
CA ARG A 3 14.75 31.04 19.53
C ARG A 3 13.89 29.97 18.87
N HIS A 4 12.85 29.51 19.56
CA HIS A 4 11.97 28.43 19.08
C HIS A 4 10.61 28.95 18.60
N ASP A 5 10.29 30.22 18.84
CA ASP A 5 9.02 30.83 18.42
C ASP A 5 9.13 31.62 17.10
N GLU A 6 10.33 31.71 16.51
CA GLU A 6 10.55 32.40 15.23
C GLU A 6 10.24 31.46 14.04
N PRO A 7 9.47 31.90 13.03
CA PRO A 7 9.31 31.16 11.78
C PRO A 7 10.65 30.86 11.11
N ASN A 8 10.80 29.64 10.58
CA ASN A 8 11.95 29.31 9.74
C ASN A 8 11.95 30.13 8.43
N GLU A 9 12.98 29.97 7.61
CA GLU A 9 13.16 30.69 6.34
C GLU A 9 12.00 30.48 5.32
N TYR A 10 11.16 29.48 5.54
CA TYR A 10 9.98 29.17 4.74
C TYR A 10 8.67 29.69 5.38
N GLY A 11 8.76 30.47 6.46
CA GLY A 11 7.62 31.02 7.18
C GLY A 11 6.91 30.02 8.09
N PHE A 12 7.49 28.85 8.36
CA PHE A 12 6.92 27.85 9.26
C PHE A 12 7.41 28.07 10.70
N SER A 13 6.53 28.53 11.58
CA SER A 13 6.80 28.78 13.00
C SER A 13 6.65 27.56 13.90
N GLY A 14 6.84 26.36 13.35
CA GLY A 14 6.81 25.14 14.15
C GLY A 14 5.55 25.07 15.00
N ALA A 15 4.37 25.27 14.40
CA ALA A 15 3.11 25.02 15.09
C ALA A 15 3.26 23.67 15.78
N GLY A 16 3.17 23.66 17.12
CA GLY A 16 3.49 22.50 17.92
C GLY A 16 2.83 21.29 17.29
N THR A 17 3.63 20.32 16.85
CA THR A 17 3.09 19.09 16.29
C THR A 17 2.03 18.61 17.25
N ALA A 18 0.81 18.38 16.75
CA ALA A 18 -0.25 17.86 17.59
C ALA A 18 0.30 16.66 18.37
N PRO A 19 -0.06 16.48 19.65
CA PRO A 19 0.40 15.35 20.43
C PRO A 19 0.21 14.06 19.65
N GLU A 20 1.18 13.16 19.73
CA GLU A 20 1.04 11.83 19.14
C GLU A 20 -0.27 11.21 19.65
N PRO A 21 -1.14 10.71 18.74
CA PRO A 21 -2.37 10.09 19.16
C PRO A 21 -2.05 8.88 20.06
N PRO A 22 -2.84 8.63 21.11
CA PRO A 22 -2.62 7.48 21.96
C PRO A 22 -2.64 6.18 21.13
N PRO A 23 -1.77 5.20 21.42
CA PRO A 23 -1.81 3.91 20.74
C PRO A 23 -3.19 3.27 20.94
N GLY A 24 -3.87 2.93 19.85
CA GLY A 24 -5.26 2.43 19.89
C GLY A 24 -6.32 3.54 20.00
N GLY A 25 -6.11 4.67 19.33
CA GLY A 25 -7.14 5.70 19.13
C GLY A 25 -8.47 5.14 18.60
N LYS A 26 -9.53 5.96 18.61
CA LYS A 26 -10.83 5.55 18.05
C LYS A 26 -10.62 5.15 16.59
N ALA A 27 -11.03 3.92 16.25
CA ALA A 27 -10.98 3.43 14.87
C ALA A 27 -11.56 4.49 13.92
N ASP A 28 -10.72 5.03 13.06
CA ASP A 28 -11.16 5.99 12.06
C ASP A 28 -11.63 5.27 10.78
N GLU A 29 -12.05 6.05 9.80
CA GLU A 29 -12.52 5.48 8.52
C GLU A 29 -11.39 4.78 7.75
N GLN A 30 -10.13 5.16 7.98
CA GLN A 30 -8.97 4.53 7.35
C GLN A 30 -8.69 3.17 8.00
N ASP A 31 -8.74 3.07 9.33
CA ASP A 31 -8.56 1.82 10.08
C ASP A 31 -9.53 0.72 9.62
N ARG A 32 -10.78 1.09 9.30
CA ARG A 32 -11.81 0.13 8.84
C ARG A 32 -11.58 -0.36 7.41
N VAL A 33 -10.96 0.46 6.56
CA VAL A 33 -10.64 0.09 5.18
C VAL A 33 -9.42 -0.84 5.14
N GLU A 34 -8.55 -0.76 6.16
CA GLU A 34 -7.42 -1.67 6.32
C GLU A 34 -7.82 -3.05 6.88
N GLU A 35 -8.98 -3.15 7.54
CA GLU A 35 -9.55 -4.41 8.05
C GLU A 35 -10.20 -5.29 6.95
N VAL A 36 -9.79 -5.13 5.69
CA VAL A 36 -10.25 -6.01 4.60
C VAL A 36 -9.41 -7.28 4.62
N ALA A 37 -10.03 -8.38 5.07
CA ALA A 37 -9.40 -9.70 5.03
C ALA A 37 -9.09 -10.09 3.58
N VAL A 38 -7.80 -10.12 3.22
CA VAL A 38 -7.33 -10.69 1.96
C VAL A 38 -7.30 -12.21 2.12
N PRO A 39 -7.96 -12.97 1.22
CA PRO A 39 -7.84 -14.42 1.22
C PRO A 39 -6.37 -14.84 1.14
N GLY A 40 -5.95 -15.78 2.00
CA GLY A 40 -4.60 -16.34 1.95
C GLY A 40 -4.37 -17.31 0.78
N ASP A 41 -5.43 -17.62 0.04
CA ASP A 41 -5.39 -18.50 -1.13
C ASP A 41 -4.85 -17.77 -2.35
N ASP A 42 -4.13 -18.51 -3.21
CA ASP A 42 -3.67 -18.00 -4.50
C ASP A 42 -4.84 -17.96 -5.49
N LEU A 43 -5.46 -16.78 -5.63
CA LEU A 43 -6.53 -16.53 -6.58
C LEU A 43 -6.06 -16.51 -8.04
N THR A 44 -4.74 -16.48 -8.28
CA THR A 44 -4.15 -16.42 -9.62
C THR A 44 -3.80 -17.80 -10.17
N ALA A 45 -3.78 -18.84 -9.34
CA ALA A 45 -3.42 -20.20 -9.74
C ALA A 45 -4.22 -20.71 -10.96
N PRO A 46 -5.57 -20.58 -11.04
CA PRO A 46 -6.31 -21.05 -12.22
C PRO A 46 -5.96 -20.29 -13.50
N ALA A 47 -5.65 -18.99 -13.39
CA ALA A 47 -5.23 -18.19 -14.53
C ALA A 47 -3.80 -18.55 -14.98
N ALA A 48 -2.91 -18.82 -14.03
CA ALA A 48 -1.55 -19.30 -14.32
C ALA A 48 -1.59 -20.67 -15.00
N GLU A 49 -2.40 -21.61 -14.51
CA GLU A 49 -2.58 -22.93 -15.12
C GLU A 49 -3.11 -22.82 -16.56
N ALA A 50 -4.14 -21.99 -16.79
CA ALA A 50 -4.68 -21.78 -18.14
C ALA A 50 -3.63 -21.22 -19.14
N VAL A 51 -2.77 -20.30 -18.68
CA VAL A 51 -1.68 -19.76 -19.51
C VAL A 51 -0.63 -20.84 -19.82
N VAL A 52 -0.31 -21.70 -18.85
CA VAL A 52 0.63 -22.81 -19.04
C VAL A 52 0.05 -23.82 -20.04
N GLU A 53 -1.21 -24.24 -19.88
CA GLU A 53 -1.87 -25.16 -20.82
C GLU A 53 -1.88 -24.60 -22.25
N GLU A 54 -2.27 -23.33 -22.44
CA GLU A 54 -2.28 -22.71 -23.76
C GLU A 54 -0.88 -22.62 -24.38
N THR A 55 0.15 -22.30 -23.59
CA THR A 55 1.49 -22.06 -24.11
C THR A 55 2.33 -23.32 -24.27
N GLU A 56 2.13 -24.35 -23.43
CA GLU A 56 2.85 -25.63 -23.50
C GLU A 56 2.33 -26.53 -24.62
N ASP A 57 1.03 -26.48 -24.95
CA ASP A 57 0.45 -27.20 -26.10
C ASP A 57 0.77 -26.56 -27.46
N LEU A 58 1.32 -25.34 -27.48
CA LEU A 58 1.79 -24.70 -28.72
C LEU A 58 3.20 -25.17 -29.11
N PRO A 59 3.39 -25.74 -30.32
CA PRO A 59 4.72 -26.11 -30.80
C PRO A 59 5.64 -24.87 -30.89
N PRO A 60 6.96 -25.01 -30.65
CA PRO A 60 7.89 -23.89 -30.53
C PRO A 60 8.02 -23.00 -31.78
N ALA A 61 7.47 -23.42 -32.92
CA ALA A 61 7.48 -22.69 -34.18
C ALA A 61 6.53 -21.48 -34.20
N ASP A 62 5.47 -21.47 -33.40
CA ASP A 62 4.45 -20.41 -33.42
C ASP A 62 4.68 -19.31 -32.35
N ARG A 63 5.69 -19.45 -31.49
CA ARG A 63 6.02 -18.47 -30.43
C ARG A 63 6.87 -17.28 -30.91
N ARG A 64 7.27 -17.26 -32.19
CA ARG A 64 8.06 -16.19 -32.82
C ARG A 64 7.40 -15.71 -34.11
N ARG A 65 6.25 -15.05 -34.01
CA ARG A 65 5.76 -14.19 -35.08
C ARG A 65 5.01 -12.99 -34.54
#